data_AF-A0A8B9GYG2-F1
#
_entry.id   AF-A0A8B9GYG2-F1
#
_cell.length_a   1.000
_cell.length_b   1.000
_cell.length_c   1.000
_cell.angle_alpha   90.00
_cell.angle_beta   90.00
_cell.angle_gamma   90.00
#
_symmetry.space_group_name_H-M   'P 1'
#
loop_
_entity.id
_entity.type
_entity.pdbx_description
1 polymer ?
#
loop_
_entity_poly.entity_id
_entity_poly.type
_entity_poly.pdbx_seq_one_letter_code
_entity_poly.pdbx_strand_id
1 'polypeptide(L)'
;VEGSSVTLTCSSDGDPPVENYTWFKGSSSVGTGGTYSIPNISSEDSGEYTCQSRNELGERRSTAVSLNVLSLHAGVGIGCVLLFFIIITLFFFIRYPNIVIHTIWKNIQRYCFF
;
A
#
# COMPACT_ATOMS: atom_id res chain seq x y z
N VAL A 1 -5.43 -1.18 -6.71
CA VAL A 1 -4.96 -2.58 -6.59
C VAL A 1 -3.47 -2.57 -6.89
N GLU A 2 -2.65 -3.13 -6.01
CA GLU A 2 -1.21 -3.27 -6.28
C GLU A 2 -0.98 -4.27 -7.42
N GLY A 3 0.09 -4.09 -8.19
CA GLY A 3 0.45 -4.95 -9.32
C GLY A 3 -0.31 -4.66 -10.63
N SER A 4 -1.19 -3.66 -10.67
CA SER A 4 -1.81 -3.18 -11.91
C SER A 4 -1.01 -2.09 -12.60
N SER A 5 -1.32 -1.78 -13.86
CA SER A 5 -0.75 -0.63 -14.55
C SER A 5 -1.68 0.57 -14.46
N VAL A 6 -1.09 1.75 -14.21
CA VAL A 6 -1.79 3.03 -14.25
C VAL A 6 -1.15 3.89 -15.33
N THR A 7 -1.97 4.55 -16.13
CA THR A 7 -1.52 5.50 -17.16
C THR A 7 -2.08 6.87 -16.85
N LEU A 8 -1.18 7.84 -16.68
CA LEU A 8 -1.51 9.25 -16.55
C LEU A 8 -1.39 9.92 -17.92
N THR A 9 -2.35 10.78 -18.25
CA THR A 9 -2.39 11.50 -19.51
C THR A 9 -2.35 13.01 -19.27
N CYS A 10 -1.61 13.72 -20.10
CA CYS A 10 -1.48 15.16 -20.06
C CYS A 10 -1.84 15.73 -21.43
N SER A 11 -2.69 16.75 -21.41
CA SER A 11 -3.10 17.50 -22.61
C SER A 11 -2.97 18.98 -22.32
N SER A 12 -2.68 19.78 -23.35
CA SER A 12 -2.51 21.22 -23.24
C SER A 12 -2.94 21.88 -24.54
N ASP A 13 -3.76 22.93 -24.44
CA ASP A 13 -4.27 23.71 -25.58
C ASP A 13 -3.31 24.84 -25.96
N GLY A 14 -1.99 24.61 -25.82
CA GLY A 14 -0.96 25.58 -26.15
C GLY A 14 -0.97 25.92 -27.64
N ASP A 15 -0.97 27.21 -27.97
CA ASP A 15 -0.75 27.75 -29.31
C ASP A 15 0.46 28.69 -29.24
N PRO A 16 1.60 28.35 -29.85
CA PRO A 16 1.89 27.21 -30.72
C PRO A 16 1.87 25.85 -29.98
N PRO A 17 1.71 24.72 -30.71
CA PRO A 17 1.54 23.39 -30.14
C PRO A 17 2.70 22.99 -29.22
N VAL A 18 2.39 22.15 -28.23
CA VAL A 18 3.36 21.66 -27.26
C VAL A 18 4.37 20.74 -27.92
N GLU A 19 5.65 21.03 -27.70
CA GLU A 19 6.77 20.26 -28.23
C GLU A 19 7.19 19.14 -27.28
N ASN A 20 7.09 19.40 -25.96
CA ASN A 20 7.52 18.43 -24.96
C ASN A 20 6.66 18.44 -23.70
N TYR A 21 6.45 17.24 -23.17
CA TYR A 21 5.79 17.00 -21.90
C TYR A 21 6.75 16.29 -20.95
N THR A 22 6.79 16.75 -19.70
CA THR A 22 7.62 16.17 -18.63
C THR A 22 6.77 15.90 -17.40
N TRP A 23 6.85 14.70 -16.88
CA TRP A 23 6.14 14.28 -15.67
C TRP A 23 7.00 14.42 -14.44
N PHE A 24 6.39 14.88 -13.36
CA PHE A 24 7.01 15.06 -12.06
C PHE A 24 6.19 14.37 -10.97
N LYS A 25 6.87 13.66 -10.07
CA LYS A 25 6.32 13.19 -8.78
C LYS A 25 6.93 14.07 -7.70
N GLY A 26 6.12 14.95 -7.10
CA GLY A 26 6.63 16.03 -6.24
C GLY A 26 7.61 16.94 -7.01
N SER A 27 8.89 16.95 -6.60
CA SER A 27 9.96 17.73 -7.25
C SER A 27 10.80 16.93 -8.26
N SER A 28 10.63 15.62 -8.33
CA SER A 28 11.48 14.74 -9.15
C SER A 28 10.84 14.45 -10.50
N SER A 29 11.61 14.56 -11.58
CA SER A 29 11.14 14.14 -12.91
C SER A 29 11.12 12.62 -13.02
N VAL A 30 10.01 12.06 -13.51
CA VAL A 30 9.76 10.62 -13.57
C VAL A 30 9.55 10.10 -15.00
N GLY A 31 9.32 10.98 -15.97
CA GLY A 31 9.09 10.57 -17.34
C GLY A 31 8.83 11.73 -18.29
N THR A 32 8.73 11.41 -19.58
CA THR A 32 8.42 12.37 -20.64
C THR A 32 7.33 11.83 -21.58
N GLY A 33 6.72 12.72 -22.37
CA GLY A 33 5.64 12.40 -23.30
C GLY A 33 4.25 12.69 -22.73
N GLY A 34 3.26 12.75 -23.63
CA GLY A 34 1.87 13.07 -23.25
C GLY A 34 1.22 12.02 -22.35
N THR A 35 1.78 10.81 -22.28
CA THR A 35 1.31 9.72 -21.44
C THR A 35 2.44 9.13 -20.61
N TYR A 36 2.22 8.94 -19.31
CA TYR A 36 3.15 8.28 -18.40
C TYR A 36 2.52 7.03 -17.82
N SER A 37 3.16 5.87 -18.03
CA SER A 37 2.64 4.58 -17.57
C SER A 37 3.52 4.03 -16.46
N ILE A 38 2.89 3.64 -15.35
CA ILE A 38 3.52 3.00 -14.21
C ILE A 38 3.10 1.52 -14.25
N PRO A 39 3.97 0.59 -14.68
CA PRO A 39 3.69 -0.83 -14.62
C PRO A 39 3.86 -1.35 -13.18
N ASN A 40 3.09 -2.37 -12.80
CA ASN A 40 3.19 -3.02 -11.49
C ASN A 40 3.14 -2.05 -10.31
N ILE A 41 2.13 -1.19 -10.28
CA ILE A 41 2.00 -0.12 -9.29
C ILE A 41 1.99 -0.66 -7.85
N SER A 42 2.70 0.02 -6.96
CA SER A 42 2.82 -0.32 -5.54
C SER A 42 2.36 0.85 -4.66
N SER A 43 2.18 0.60 -3.36
CA SER A 43 1.91 1.66 -2.38
C SER A 43 2.96 2.78 -2.38
N GLU A 44 4.22 2.49 -2.72
CA GLU A 44 5.31 3.46 -2.82
C GLU A 44 5.14 4.44 -3.98
N ASP A 45 4.37 4.06 -5.01
CA ASP A 45 4.06 4.92 -6.16
C ASP A 45 3.01 5.99 -5.83
N SER A 46 2.38 5.90 -4.66
CA SER A 46 1.46 6.93 -4.17
C SER A 46 2.17 8.28 -4.04
N GLY A 47 1.44 9.36 -4.29
CA GLY A 47 1.95 10.72 -4.21
C GLY A 47 1.29 11.67 -5.20
N GLU A 48 1.82 12.88 -5.29
CA GLU A 48 1.32 13.92 -6.18
C GLU A 48 2.10 13.95 -7.49
N TYR A 49 1.38 13.85 -8.60
CA TYR A 49 1.93 13.91 -9.94
C TYR A 49 1.52 15.21 -10.63
N THR A 50 2.48 15.85 -11.28
CA THR A 50 2.24 17.02 -12.14
C THR A 50 2.88 16.79 -13.51
N CYS A 51 2.25 17.33 -14.54
CA CYS A 51 2.79 17.37 -15.88
C CYS A 51 3.23 18.80 -16.20
N GLN A 52 4.37 18.96 -16.87
CA GLN A 52 4.83 20.22 -17.43
C GLN A 52 4.79 20.13 -18.95
N SER A 53 4.05 21.04 -19.59
CA SER A 53 4.04 21.21 -21.03
C SER A 53 4.93 22.38 -21.44
N ARG A 54 5.74 22.20 -22.48
CA ARG A 54 6.66 23.20 -23.01
C ARG A 54 6.46 23.42 -24.51
N ASN A 55 6.43 24.70 -24.92
CA ASN A 55 6.47 25.15 -26.31
C ASN A 55 7.48 26.30 -26.45
N GLU A 56 7.62 26.88 -27.65
CA GLU A 56 8.54 28.00 -27.90
C GLU A 56 8.23 29.26 -27.08
N LEU A 57 7.00 29.43 -26.60
CA LEU A 57 6.61 30.57 -25.75
C LEU A 57 6.95 30.36 -24.27
N GLY A 58 7.21 29.12 -23.84
CA GLY A 58 7.61 28.81 -22.47
C GLY A 58 7.05 27.49 -21.96
N GLU A 59 6.88 27.42 -20.64
CA GLU A 59 6.44 26.22 -19.94
C GLU A 59 5.33 26.48 -18.94
N ARG A 60 4.40 25.53 -18.79
CA ARG A 60 3.37 25.54 -17.76
C ARG A 60 3.25 24.17 -17.11
N ARG A 61 2.99 24.17 -15.80
CA ARG A 61 2.65 22.95 -15.04
C ARG A 61 1.15 22.81 -14.88
N SER A 62 0.67 21.57 -14.92
CA SER A 62 -0.71 21.19 -14.63
C SER A 62 -1.01 21.35 -13.14
N THR A 63 -2.29 21.24 -12.80
CA THR A 63 -2.70 20.94 -11.42
C THR A 63 -2.13 19.60 -10.98
N ALA A 64 -1.85 19.47 -9.68
CA ALA A 64 -1.37 18.23 -9.10
C ALA A 64 -2.51 17.21 -9.01
N VAL A 65 -2.21 15.96 -9.36
CA VAL A 65 -3.12 14.83 -9.22
C VAL A 65 -2.57 13.89 -8.16
N SER A 66 -3.34 13.67 -7.10
CA SER A 66 -2.97 12.74 -6.03
C SER A 66 -3.31 11.30 -6.43
N LEU A 67 -2.29 10.46 -6.55
CA LEU A 67 -2.43 9.03 -6.79
C LEU A 67 -2.33 8.30 -5.45
N ASN A 68 -3.36 7.54 -5.09
CA ASN A 68 -3.39 6.74 -3.86
C ASN A 68 -3.52 5.25 -4.19
N VAL A 69 -2.50 4.47 -3.84
CA VAL A 69 -2.43 3.04 -4.16
C VAL A 69 -2.62 2.25 -2.88
N LEU A 70 -3.78 1.60 -2.76
CA LEU A 70 -4.09 0.77 -1.60
C LEU A 70 -3.36 -0.58 -1.68
N SER A 71 -2.49 -0.84 -0.70
CA SER A 71 -1.86 -2.16 -0.49
C SER A 71 -2.80 -3.10 0.24
N LEU A 72 -3.11 -4.24 -0.38
CA LEU A 72 -3.86 -5.32 0.27
C LEU A 72 -3.00 -6.14 1.24
N HIS A 73 -1.67 -5.93 1.25
CA HIS A 73 -0.74 -6.69 2.10
C HIS A 73 -0.79 -6.30 3.58
N ALA A 74 -1.41 -5.17 3.93
CA ALA A 74 -1.62 -4.79 5.33
C ALA A 74 -2.54 -5.76 6.11
N GLY A 75 -3.32 -6.61 5.42
CA GLY A 75 -4.28 -7.53 6.03
C GLY A 75 -3.75 -8.93 6.37
N VAL A 76 -2.54 -9.30 5.94
CA VAL A 76 -2.01 -10.67 6.13
C VAL A 76 -1.52 -10.91 7.58
N GLY A 77 -1.34 -9.85 8.38
CA GLY A 77 -0.58 -9.91 9.63
C GLY A 77 -1.33 -10.32 10.91
N ILE A 78 -2.67 -10.32 10.96
CA ILE A 78 -3.40 -10.52 12.23
C ILE A 78 -4.25 -11.79 12.22
N GLY A 79 -5.03 -12.02 11.16
CA GLY A 79 -5.89 -13.20 11.05
C GLY A 79 -5.11 -14.52 11.06
N CYS A 80 -3.99 -14.58 10.31
CA CYS A 80 -3.14 -15.78 10.25
C CYS A 80 -2.47 -16.08 11.60
N VAL A 81 -2.07 -15.04 12.33
CA VAL A 81 -1.43 -15.17 13.64
C VAL A 81 -2.43 -15.68 14.69
N LEU A 82 -3.64 -15.11 14.70
CA LEU A 82 -4.72 -15.57 15.60
C LEU A 82 -5.14 -17.02 15.30
N LEU A 83 -5.29 -17.39 14.03
CA LEU A 83 -5.60 -18.77 13.64
C LEU A 83 -4.49 -19.74 14.05
N PHE A 84 -3.22 -19.36 13.88
CA PHE A 84 -2.08 -20.16 14.31
C PHE A 84 -2.07 -20.36 15.84
N PHE A 85 -2.32 -19.31 16.62
CA PHE A 85 -2.45 -19.41 18.09
C PHE A 85 -3.63 -20.30 18.52
N ILE A 86 -4.79 -20.19 17.85
CA ILE A 86 -5.96 -21.04 18.12
C ILE A 86 -5.63 -22.50 17.84
N ILE A 87 -4.95 -22.80 16.73
CA ILE A 87 -4.54 -24.18 16.39
C ILE A 87 -3.56 -24.73 17.44
N ILE A 88 -2.57 -23.94 17.85
CA ILE A 88 -1.59 -24.35 18.88
C ILE A 88 -2.29 -24.65 20.21
N THR A 89 -3.17 -23.76 20.67
CA THR A 89 -3.89 -23.96 21.94
C THR A 89 -4.73 -25.24 21.88
N LEU A 90 -5.53 -25.45 20.84
CA LEU A 90 -6.31 -26.67 20.65
C LEU A 90 -5.43 -27.93 20.62
N PHE A 91 -4.28 -27.89 19.94
CA PHE A 91 -3.34 -29.01 19.91
C PHE A 91 -2.82 -29.38 21.31
N PHE A 92 -2.44 -28.39 22.13
CA PHE A 92 -2.00 -28.64 23.51
C PHE A 92 -3.12 -29.21 24.38
N PHE A 93 -4.36 -28.72 24.24
CA PHE A 93 -5.53 -29.25 24.95
C PHE A 93 -5.84 -30.71 24.55
N ILE A 94 -5.77 -31.04 23.26
CA ILE A 94 -6.05 -32.40 22.77
C ILE A 94 -4.92 -33.37 23.15
N ARG A 95 -3.66 -32.96 23.03
CA ARG A 95 -2.50 -33.85 23.25
C ARG A 95 -2.13 -33.98 24.73
N TYR A 96 -2.33 -32.95 25.55
CA TYR A 96 -1.89 -32.91 26.95
C TYR A 96 -3.01 -32.51 27.94
N PRO A 97 -4.18 -33.17 27.91
CA PRO A 97 -5.31 -32.78 28.75
C PRO A 97 -4.97 -32.83 30.25
N ASN A 98 -4.22 -33.85 30.69
CA ASN A 98 -3.87 -34.02 32.11
C ASN A 98 -2.92 -32.93 32.64
N ILE A 99 -1.99 -32.44 31.82
CA ILE A 99 -1.04 -31.37 32.19
C ILE A 99 -1.76 -30.03 32.27
N VAL A 100 -2.65 -29.76 31.31
CA VAL A 100 -3.42 -28.51 31.25
C VAL A 100 -4.40 -28.45 32.42
N ILE A 101 -5.16 -29.51 32.69
CA ILE A 101 -6.08 -29.60 33.84
C ILE A 101 -5.32 -29.37 35.16
N HIS A 102 -4.16 -30.00 35.35
CA HIS A 102 -3.37 -29.85 36.57
C HIS A 102 -2.81 -28.42 36.74
N THR A 103 -2.41 -27.78 35.64
CA THR A 103 -1.93 -26.38 35.66
C THR A 103 -3.07 -25.40 35.97
N ILE A 104 -4.24 -25.60 35.36
CA ILE A 104 -5.46 -24.82 35.64
C ILE A 104 -5.88 -25.00 37.10
N TRP A 105 -5.85 -26.23 37.62
CA TRP A 105 -6.15 -26.52 39.02
C TRP A 105 -5.19 -25.81 39.98
N LYS A 106 -3.88 -25.84 39.70
CA LYS A 106 -2.88 -25.10 40.48
C LYS A 106 -3.08 -23.58 40.43
N ASN A 107 -3.54 -23.04 39.30
CA ASN A 107 -3.78 -21.60 39.16
C ASN A 107 -5.05 -21.18 39.92
N ILE A 108 -6.13 -21.96 39.85
CA ILE A 108 -7.37 -21.73 40.60
C ILE A 108 -7.11 -21.73 42.11
N GLN A 109 -6.31 -22.68 42.61
CA GLN A 109 -5.93 -22.71 44.03
C GLN A 109 -5.14 -21.45 44.48
N ARG A 110 -4.46 -20.75 43.56
CA ARG A 110 -3.77 -19.47 43.84
C ARG A 110 -4.69 -18.25 43.89
N TYR A 111 -5.77 -18.23 43.11
CA TYR A 111 -6.72 -17.10 43.08
C TYR A 111 -7.86 -17.23 44.09
N CYS A 112 -8.18 -18.46 44.54
CA CYS A 112 -9.17 -18.70 45.59
C CYS A 112 -8.61 -18.61 47.03
N PHE A 113 -7.37 -18.16 47.20
CA PHE A 113 -6.81 -17.78 48.50
C PHE A 113 -6.84 -16.26 48.66
N PHE A 114 -8.05 -15.74 48.89
CA PHE A 114 -8.34 -14.49 49.60
C PHE A 114 -9.64 -14.69 50.37
#